data_AF-A0A534JH31-F1
#
_entry.id   AF-A0A534JH31-F1
#
_cell.length_a   1.000
_cell.length_b   1.000
_cell.length_c   1.000
_cell.angle_alpha   90.00
_cell.angle_beta   90.00
_cell.angle_gamma   90.00
#
_symmetry.space_group_name_H-M   'P 1'
#
loop_
_entity.id
_entity.type
_entity.pdbx_description
1 polymer ?
#
loop_
_entity_poly.entity_id
_entity_poly.type
_entity_poly.pdbx_seq_one_letter_code
_entity_poly.pdbx_strand_id
1 'polypeptide(L)'
;MNFPEMVDRSRSLPDVFEVVKLAASQYLGRTRGGLMLALADLGNYPNGWFGAFYVVASNVIVMNKVPLLRIREIISSRRLRTT
;
A
#
# COMPACT_ATOMS: atom_id res chain seq x y z
N MET A 1 10.73 12.23 -13.24
CA MET A 1 9.76 11.11 -13.23
C MET A 1 8.38 11.66 -12.92
N ASN A 2 7.36 11.20 -13.64
CA ASN A 2 5.97 11.56 -13.35
C ASN A 2 5.34 10.47 -12.47
N PHE A 3 5.52 10.57 -11.15
CA PHE A 3 5.01 9.56 -10.21
C PHE A 3 3.49 9.41 -10.22
N PRO A 4 2.68 10.50 -10.28
CA PRO A 4 1.24 10.37 -10.40
C PRO A 4 0.81 9.47 -11.56
N GLU A 5 1.34 9.71 -12.76
CA GLU A 5 1.00 8.92 -13.94
C GLU A 5 1.44 7.45 -13.81
N MET A 6 2.57 7.18 -13.15
CA MET A 6 3.02 5.81 -12.89
C MET A 6 2.10 5.08 -11.90
N VAL A 7 1.60 5.77 -10.88
CA VAL A 7 0.60 5.23 -9.96
C VAL A 7 -0.71 4.95 -10.71
N ASP A 8 -1.18 5.86 -11.56
CA ASP A 8 -2.41 5.68 -12.34
C ASP A 8 -2.35 4.46 -13.29
N ARG A 9 -1.16 4.15 -13.80
CA ARG A 9 -0.92 2.97 -14.67
C ARG A 9 -0.75 1.66 -13.90
N SER A 10 -0.57 1.71 -12.58
CA SER A 10 -0.36 0.53 -11.73
C SER A 10 -1.63 -0.32 -11.66
N ARG A 11 -1.49 -1.64 -11.80
CA ARG A 11 -2.65 -2.56 -11.82
C ARG A 11 -2.81 -3.36 -10.54
N SER A 12 -1.79 -3.35 -9.70
CA SER A 12 -1.74 -4.12 -8.47
C SER A 12 -1.05 -3.32 -7.36
N LEU A 13 -1.28 -3.72 -6.12
CA LEU A 13 -0.60 -3.11 -4.97
C LEU A 13 0.94 -3.25 -5.04
N PRO A 14 1.52 -4.39 -5.48
CA PRO A 14 2.95 -4.48 -5.76
C PRO A 14 3.45 -3.42 -6.74
N ASP A 15 2.72 -3.15 -7.83
CA ASP A 15 3.13 -2.12 -8.81
C ASP A 15 3.20 -0.74 -8.14
N VAL A 16 2.16 -0.37 -7.39
CA VAL A 16 2.13 0.89 -6.63
C VAL A 16 3.30 0.97 -5.65
N PHE A 17 3.62 -0.15 -4.98
CA PHE A 17 4.74 -0.21 -4.04
C PHE A 17 6.09 0.04 -4.73
N GLU A 18 6.32 -0.49 -5.93
CA GLU A 18 7.54 -0.20 -6.70
C GLU A 18 7.65 1.28 -7.07
N VAL A 19 6.54 1.91 -7.48
CA VAL A 19 6.52 3.36 -7.79
C VAL A 19 6.84 4.18 -6.54
N VAL A 20 6.26 3.85 -5.39
CA VAL A 20 6.52 4.53 -4.12
C VAL A 20 7.97 4.34 -3.67
N LYS A 21 8.56 3.14 -3.82
CA LYS A 21 9.98 2.90 -3.53
C LYS A 21 10.88 3.80 -4.38
N LEU A 22 10.58 3.92 -5.66
CA LEU A 22 11.35 4.76 -6.57
C LEU A 22 11.23 6.24 -6.20
N ALA A 23 10.03 6.71 -5.87
CA ALA A 23 9.79 8.08 -5.41
C ALA A 23 10.53 8.39 -4.10
N ALA A 24 10.42 7.49 -3.10
CA ALA A 24 11.11 7.63 -1.83
C ALA A 24 12.63 7.63 -2.00
N SER A 25 13.16 6.76 -2.87
CA SER A 25 14.59 6.73 -3.18
C SER A 25 15.08 8.02 -3.81
N GLN A 26 14.31 8.60 -4.74
CA GLN A 26 14.66 9.87 -5.37
C GLN A 26 14.65 11.01 -4.35
N TYR A 27 13.65 11.04 -3.47
CA TYR A 27 13.51 12.07 -2.44
C TYR A 27 14.61 11.98 -1.37
N LEU A 28 14.92 10.78 -0.89
CA LEU A 28 15.88 10.56 0.19
C LEU A 28 17.34 10.46 -0.29
N GLY A 29 17.57 10.31 -1.60
CA GLY A 29 18.90 10.06 -2.17
C GLY A 29 19.53 8.74 -1.72
N ARG A 30 18.71 7.78 -1.25
CA ARG A 30 19.16 6.50 -0.70
C ARG A 30 18.24 5.37 -1.17
N THR A 31 18.84 4.23 -1.49
CA THR A 31 18.12 2.99 -1.81
C THR A 31 18.32 1.97 -0.71
N ARG A 32 17.35 1.06 -0.56
CA ARG A 32 17.51 -0.14 0.26
C ARG A 32 17.16 -1.36 -0.60
N GLY A 33 18.17 -2.18 -0.89
CA GLY A 33 18.00 -3.40 -1.66
C GLY A 33 17.06 -4.37 -0.96
N GLY A 34 16.21 -5.05 -1.72
CA GLY A 34 15.34 -6.11 -1.22
C GLY A 34 14.19 -5.65 -0.32
N LEU A 35 13.77 -4.38 -0.39
CA LEU A 35 12.58 -3.91 0.32
C LEU A 35 11.32 -4.60 -0.22
N MET A 36 10.53 -5.20 0.69
CA MET A 36 9.34 -5.99 0.37
C MET A 36 8.11 -5.44 1.09
N LEU A 37 6.95 -5.64 0.46
CA LEU A 37 5.65 -5.38 1.06
C LEU A 37 4.95 -6.71 1.33
N ALA A 38 4.59 -6.95 2.59
CA ALA A 38 3.77 -8.08 3.01
C ALA A 38 2.38 -7.60 3.45
N LEU A 39 1.37 -8.42 3.18
CA LEU A 39 -0.01 -8.17 3.60
C LEU A 39 -0.40 -9.15 4.70
N ALA A 40 -0.84 -8.62 5.85
CA ALA A 40 -1.27 -9.42 6.99
C ALA A 40 -2.60 -8.91 7.53
N ASP A 41 -3.32 -9.76 8.25
CA ASP A 41 -4.41 -9.29 9.11
C ASP A 41 -3.79 -8.82 10.43
N LEU A 42 -3.86 -7.52 10.70
CA LEU A 42 -3.30 -6.92 11.92
C LEU A 42 -4.39 -6.57 12.94
N GLY A 43 -5.61 -7.07 12.73
CA GLY A 43 -6.78 -6.76 13.54
C GLY A 43 -7.41 -5.39 13.19
N ASN A 44 -8.65 -5.22 13.63
CA ASN A 44 -9.39 -3.97 13.60
C ASN A 44 -10.06 -3.76 14.95
N TYR A 45 -10.06 -2.53 15.45
CA TYR A 45 -10.76 -2.14 16.66
C TYR A 45 -11.97 -1.26 16.30
N PRO A 46 -13.01 -1.17 17.15
CA PRO A 46 -14.19 -0.36 16.86
C PRO A 46 -13.88 1.11 16.53
N ASN A 47 -12.75 1.64 17.02
CA ASN A 47 -12.38 3.05 16.93
C ASN A 47 -11.20 3.32 15.99
N GLY A 48 -10.72 2.31 15.27
CA GLY A 48 -9.55 2.44 14.42
C GLY A 48 -8.95 1.11 13.97
N TRP A 49 -7.93 1.18 13.12
CA TRP A 49 -7.27 0.01 12.57
C TRP A 49 -5.76 0.17 12.61
N PHE A 50 -5.05 -0.95 12.75
CA PHE A 50 -3.60 -0.95 12.68
C PHE A 50 -3.18 -0.87 11.22
N GLY A 51 -2.42 0.16 10.81
CA GLY A 51 -2.19 0.41 9.38
C GLY A 51 -1.08 -0.39 8.74
N ALA A 52 0.12 -0.18 9.22
CA ALA A 52 1.30 -0.93 8.81
C ALA A 52 2.37 -0.80 9.89
N PHE A 53 3.32 -1.73 9.90
CA PHE A 53 4.56 -1.62 10.67
C PHE A 53 5.73 -2.09 9.83
N TYR A 54 6.94 -1.76 10.27
CA TYR A 54 8.17 -2.33 9.75
C TYR A 54 8.85 -3.15 10.85
N VAL A 55 9.50 -4.24 10.46
CA VAL A 55 10.27 -5.06 11.40
C VAL A 55 11.67 -4.47 11.51
N VAL A 56 12.11 -4.22 12.76
CA VAL A 56 13.48 -3.74 13.03
C VAL A 56 14.49 -4.75 12.46
N ALA A 57 15.55 -4.25 11.84
CA ALA A 57 16.58 -5.05 11.17
C ALA A 57 16.05 -5.99 10.04
N SER A 58 14.90 -5.66 9.44
CA SER A 58 14.33 -6.37 8.28
C SER A 58 14.09 -5.42 7.11
N ASN A 59 13.86 -6.00 5.92
CA ASN A 59 13.51 -5.28 4.70
C ASN A 59 11.99 -5.33 4.40
N VAL A 60 11.19 -5.88 5.31
CA VAL A 60 9.75 -6.07 5.10
C VAL A 60 8.96 -4.96 5.79
N ILE A 61 8.07 -4.33 5.02
CA ILE A 61 6.96 -3.53 5.52
C ILE A 61 5.72 -4.41 5.53
N VAL A 62 5.07 -4.55 6.67
CA VAL A 62 3.84 -5.33 6.83
C VAL A 62 2.67 -4.37 6.88
N MET A 63 1.77 -4.46 5.90
CA MET A 63 0.57 -3.63 5.80
C MET A 63 -0.68 -4.45 6.12
N ASN A 64 -1.64 -3.82 6.80
CA ASN A 64 -2.90 -4.47 7.13
C ASN A 64 -3.78 -4.60 5.88
N LYS A 65 -4.14 -5.84 5.53
CA LYS A 65 -4.98 -6.13 4.38
C LYS A 65 -6.46 -5.80 4.61
N VAL A 66 -6.93 -5.80 5.86
CA VAL A 66 -8.37 -5.68 6.14
C VAL A 66 -8.94 -4.31 5.74
N PRO A 67 -8.30 -3.18 6.07
CA PRO A 67 -8.74 -1.86 5.60
C PRO A 67 -8.77 -1.77 4.07
N LEU A 68 -7.77 -2.34 3.38
CA LEU A 68 -7.71 -2.33 1.92
C LEU A 68 -8.90 -3.09 1.30
N LEU A 69 -9.23 -4.25 1.87
CA LEU A 69 -10.39 -5.04 1.45
C LEU A 69 -11.69 -4.28 1.69
N ARG A 70 -11.85 -3.64 2.85
CA ARG A 70 -13.02 -2.80 3.16
C ARG A 70 -13.19 -1.63 2.20
N ILE A 71 -12.11 -0.92 1.89
CA ILE A 71 -12.14 0.18 0.92
C ILE A 71 -12.57 -0.34 -0.45
N ARG A 72 -12.01 -1.47 -0.89
CA ARG A 72 -12.39 -2.11 -2.15
C ARG A 72 -13.88 -2.47 -2.19
N GLU A 73 -14.39 -3.10 -1.13
CA GLU A 73 -15.82 -3.43 -0.98
C GLU A 73 -16.70 -2.18 -1.09
N ILE A 74 -16.36 -1.11 -0.36
CA ILE A 74 -17.12 0.15 -0.36
C ILE A 74 -17.15 0.78 -1.76
N ILE A 75 -15.99 0.83 -2.44
CA ILE A 75 -15.90 1.38 -3.80
C ILE A 75 -16.74 0.53 -4.77
N SER A 76 -16.65 -0.80 -4.70
CA SER A 76 -17.45 -1.72 -5.52
C SER A 76 -18.94 -1.57 -5.27
N SER A 77 -19.38 -1.46 -4.02
CA SER A 77 -20.79 -1.27 -3.66
C SER A 77 -21.34 0.09 -4.10
N ARG A 78 -20.53 1.16 -4.08
CA ARG A 78 -20.94 2.48 -4.58
C ARG A 78 -21.12 2.49 -6.09
N ARG A 79 -20.25 1.80 -6.83
CA ARG A 79 -20.31 1.73 -8.30
C ARG A 79 -21.57 1.05 -8.82
N LEU A 80 -22.12 0.09 -8.07
CA LEU A 80 -23.37 -0.61 -8.37
C LEU A 80 -24.63 0.23 -8.11
N ARG A 81 -24.54 1.35 -7.37
CA ARG A 81 -25.69 2.20 -7.04
C ARG A 81 -25.86 3.39 -7.99
N THR A 82 -24.92 3.61 -8.90
CA THR A 82 -24.87 4.78 -9.81
C THR A 82 -25.11 4.42 -11.29
N THR A 83 -25.55 3.19 -11.57
CA THR A 83 -26.00 2.67 -12.88
C THR A 83 -27.42 2.16 -12.72
#